data_AF-A0A2D9RHA2-F1
#
_entry.id   AF-A0A2D9RHA2-F1
#
_cell.length_a   1.000
_cell.length_b   1.000
_cell.length_c   1.000
_cell.angle_alpha   90.00
_cell.angle_beta   90.00
_cell.angle_gamma   90.00
#
_symmetry.space_group_name_H-M   'P 1'
#
loop_
_entity.id
_entity.type
_entity.pdbx_description
1 polymer ?
#
loop_
_entity_poly.entity_id
_entity_poly.type
_entity_poly.pdbx_seq_one_letter_code
_entity_poly.pdbx_strand_id
1 'polypeptide(L)'
;MSDALLIPTIILAFLIVFPLLWSSIVGLIAFQGGWRKLAASYPAQPSDHAEWRTMCTGTLGGMFSLGHYKSSLNVGRDSQYLHLKPFIAFSMFHPQISIPLSDITRHGNGDSFLTMSRLDFAKSSVPLRVSGKLAKWIMG
;
A
#
# COMPACT_ATOMS: atom_id res chain seq x y z
N MET A 1 -39.96 -5.06 -26.81
CA MET A 1 -39.25 -3.75 -26.92
C MET A 1 -38.58 -3.34 -25.61
N SER A 2 -39.03 -3.83 -24.44
CA SER A 2 -38.41 -3.62 -23.12
C SER A 2 -36.95 -4.08 -23.05
N ASP A 3 -36.66 -5.24 -23.62
CA ASP A 3 -35.37 -5.92 -23.37
C ASP A 3 -34.19 -5.25 -24.09
N ALA A 4 -34.47 -4.57 -25.20
CA ALA A 4 -33.48 -3.82 -25.99
C ALA A 4 -32.96 -2.56 -25.27
N LEU A 5 -33.74 -1.99 -24.34
CA LEU A 5 -33.34 -0.82 -23.55
C LEU A 5 -32.79 -1.21 -22.16
N LEU A 6 -33.13 -2.40 -21.66
CA LEU A 6 -32.64 -2.88 -20.36
C LEU A 6 -31.13 -3.11 -20.37
N ILE A 7 -30.60 -3.79 -21.39
CA ILE A 7 -29.16 -4.09 -21.50
C ILE A 7 -28.29 -2.82 -21.48
N PRO A 8 -28.50 -1.81 -22.35
CA PRO A 8 -27.68 -0.59 -22.33
C PRO A 8 -27.86 0.20 -21.03
N THR A 9 -29.04 0.16 -20.40
CA THR A 9 -29.27 0.80 -19.10
C THR A 9 -28.48 0.12 -17.98
N ILE A 10 -28.45 -1.23 -17.95
CA ILE A 10 -27.66 -1.99 -16.99
C ILE A 10 -26.16 -1.73 -17.19
N ILE A 11 -25.69 -1.67 -18.44
CA ILE A 11 -24.29 -1.35 -18.75
C ILE A 11 -23.95 0.06 -18.26
N LEU A 12 -24.79 1.05 -18.55
CA LEU A 12 -24.57 2.43 -18.11
C LEU A 12 -24.60 2.56 -16.58
N ALA A 13 -25.57 1.92 -15.93
CA ALA A 13 -25.65 1.88 -14.47
C ALA A 13 -24.42 1.22 -13.87
N PHE A 14 -23.94 0.10 -14.43
CA PHE A 14 -22.72 -0.56 -13.99
C PHE A 14 -21.50 0.37 -14.12
N LEU A 15 -21.34 1.02 -15.28
CA LEU A 15 -20.22 1.93 -15.53
C LEU A 15 -20.18 3.15 -14.61
N ILE A 16 -21.29 3.52 -13.97
CA ILE A 16 -21.35 4.64 -13.02
C ILE A 16 -21.26 4.14 -11.57
N VAL A 17 -22.09 3.16 -11.21
CA VAL A 17 -22.20 2.66 -9.84
C VAL A 17 -20.93 1.92 -9.43
N PHE A 18 -20.33 1.14 -10.33
CA PHE A 18 -19.13 0.37 -10.02
C PHE A 18 -17.94 1.27 -9.67
N PRO A 19 -17.55 2.29 -10.47
CA PRO A 19 -16.46 3.19 -10.09
C PRO A 19 -16.72 3.98 -8.80
N LEU A 20 -17.96 4.40 -8.55
CA LEU A 20 -18.32 5.11 -7.31
C LEU A 20 -18.20 4.22 -6.08
N LEU A 21 -18.76 3.01 -6.14
CA LEU A 21 -18.66 2.01 -5.07
C LEU A 21 -17.20 1.62 -4.85
N TRP A 22 -16.48 1.32 -5.93
CA TRP A 22 -15.08 0.91 -5.86
C TRP A 22 -14.19 2.01 -5.27
N SER A 23 -14.35 3.26 -5.72
CA SER A 23 -13.62 4.41 -5.15
C SER A 23 -13.92 4.59 -3.67
N SER A 24 -15.16 4.37 -3.25
CA SER A 24 -15.56 4.44 -1.83
C SER A 24 -14.86 3.36 -1.00
N ILE A 25 -14.82 2.12 -1.50
CA ILE A 25 -14.11 1.01 -0.84
C ILE A 25 -12.61 1.30 -0.75
N VAL A 26 -11.98 1.70 -1.85
CA VAL A 26 -10.54 2.02 -1.88
C VAL A 26 -10.20 3.18 -0.94
N GLY A 27 -11.04 4.21 -0.91
CA GLY A 27 -10.90 5.34 0.01
C GLY A 27 -11.03 4.95 1.48
N LEU A 28 -11.99 4.09 1.81
CA LEU A 28 -12.16 3.57 3.17
C LEU A 28 -10.96 2.74 3.63
N ILE A 29 -10.41 1.90 2.75
CA ILE A 29 -9.19 1.12 3.03
C ILE A 29 -8.00 2.06 3.27
N ALA A 30 -7.82 3.10 2.46
CA ALA A 30 -6.74 4.07 2.63
C ALA A 30 -6.82 4.81 3.98
N PHE A 31 -8.05 5.15 4.41
CA PHE A 31 -8.30 5.88 5.65
C PHE A 31 -8.15 4.98 6.88
N GLN A 32 -8.83 3.82 6.90
CA GLN A 32 -8.84 2.92 8.05
C GLN A 32 -7.57 2.06 8.14
N GLY A 33 -6.95 1.73 7.02
CA GLY A 33 -5.70 0.94 6.96
C GLY A 33 -4.46 1.71 7.41
N GLY A 34 -4.58 3.00 7.75
CA GLY A 34 -3.49 3.83 8.26
C GLY A 34 -2.57 4.39 7.17
N TRP A 35 -2.86 4.17 5.89
CA TRP A 35 -2.05 4.69 4.78
C TRP A 35 -1.97 6.21 4.81
N ARG A 36 -3.13 6.88 4.94
CA ARG A 36 -3.16 8.36 4.98
C ARG A 36 -2.40 8.94 6.17
N LYS A 37 -2.44 8.26 7.32
CA LYS A 37 -1.68 8.67 8.52
C LYS A 37 -0.18 8.54 8.26
N LEU A 38 0.24 7.43 7.67
CA LEU A 38 1.64 7.20 7.34
C LEU A 38 2.14 8.20 6.27
N ALA A 39 1.34 8.47 5.24
CA ALA A 39 1.64 9.45 4.21
C ALA A 39 1.71 10.90 4.74
N ALA A 40 0.91 11.23 5.76
CA ALA A 40 0.98 12.53 6.43
C ALA A 40 2.29 12.69 7.23
N SER A 41 2.75 11.63 7.91
CA SER A 41 4.04 11.63 8.63
C SER A 41 5.25 11.57 7.69
N TYR A 42 5.09 10.92 6.53
CA TYR A 42 6.16 10.62 5.57
C TYR A 42 5.69 10.95 4.15
N PRO A 43 5.63 12.24 3.79
CA PRO A 43 5.19 12.68 2.47
C PRO A 43 6.14 12.18 1.37
N ALA A 44 5.63 12.12 0.14
CA ALA A 44 6.39 11.70 -1.02
C ALA A 44 7.66 12.53 -1.20
N GLN A 45 8.78 11.84 -1.41
CA GLN A 45 10.05 12.42 -1.83
C GLN A 45 10.39 11.97 -3.26
N PRO A 46 11.28 12.68 -3.98
CA PRO A 46 11.79 12.24 -5.27
C PRO A 46 12.34 10.81 -5.18
N SER A 47 12.11 10.00 -6.21
CA SER A 47 12.44 8.58 -6.24
C SER A 47 13.13 8.16 -7.54
N ASP A 48 13.82 9.10 -8.18
CA ASP A 48 14.39 8.94 -9.53
C ASP A 48 15.50 7.89 -9.58
N HIS A 49 16.16 7.65 -8.44
CA HIS A 49 17.23 6.66 -8.27
C HIS A 49 16.80 5.43 -7.44
N ALA A 50 15.50 5.30 -7.14
CA ALA A 50 15.03 4.18 -6.34
C ALA A 50 14.97 2.88 -7.16
N GLU A 51 15.50 1.80 -6.59
CA GLU A 51 15.30 0.45 -7.08
C GLU A 51 13.91 -0.04 -6.68
N TRP A 52 13.07 -0.42 -7.65
CA TRP A 52 11.69 -0.80 -7.40
C TRP A 52 11.45 -2.31 -7.47
N ARG A 53 10.73 -2.84 -6.48
CA ARG A 53 10.10 -4.16 -6.51
C ARG A 53 8.59 -4.00 -6.61
N THR A 54 8.02 -4.49 -7.69
CA THR A 54 6.58 -4.40 -7.96
C THR A 54 5.81 -5.61 -7.44
N MET A 55 4.49 -5.47 -7.27
CA MET A 55 3.60 -6.57 -6.86
C MET A 55 4.02 -7.27 -5.56
N CYS A 56 4.61 -6.51 -4.64
CA CYS A 56 4.93 -6.96 -3.30
C CYS A 56 3.67 -7.12 -2.45
N THR A 57 3.80 -7.90 -1.38
CA THR A 57 2.76 -8.06 -0.35
C THR A 57 3.23 -7.40 0.94
N GLY A 58 2.37 -6.55 1.50
CA GLY A 58 2.61 -5.87 2.77
C GLY A 58 1.32 -5.57 3.51
N THR A 59 1.37 -5.50 4.84
CA THR A 59 0.23 -5.11 5.68
C THR A 59 0.59 -3.85 6.45
N LEU A 60 -0.17 -2.78 6.30
CA LEU A 60 -0.07 -1.59 7.14
C LEU A 60 -1.02 -1.71 8.32
N GLY A 61 -0.51 -1.48 9.52
CA GLY A 61 -1.24 -1.59 10.78
C GLY A 61 -1.11 -2.94 11.48
N GLY A 62 -2.02 -3.21 12.40
CA GLY A 62 -2.07 -4.45 13.18
C GLY A 62 -2.49 -5.67 12.35
N MET A 63 -2.50 -6.85 13.00
CA MET A 63 -2.89 -8.13 12.37
C MET A 63 -4.32 -8.12 11.79
N PHE A 64 -5.21 -7.28 12.33
CA PHE A 64 -6.59 -7.11 11.88
C PHE A 64 -6.82 -5.83 11.06
N SER A 65 -5.76 -5.18 10.59
CA SER A 65 -5.89 -3.97 9.79
C SER A 65 -6.45 -4.27 8.41
N LEU A 66 -7.33 -3.39 7.92
CA LEU A 66 -7.84 -3.42 6.55
C LEU A 66 -6.75 -3.05 5.51
N GLY A 67 -5.61 -2.54 5.95
CA GLY A 67 -4.46 -2.19 5.10
C GLY A 67 -3.64 -3.39 4.63
N HIS A 68 -4.27 -4.49 4.20
CA HIS A 68 -3.58 -5.66 3.68
C HIS A 68 -3.43 -5.58 2.15
N TYR A 69 -2.24 -5.21 1.69
CA TYR A 69 -1.91 -5.03 0.29
C TYR A 69 -1.25 -6.31 -0.24
N LYS A 70 -2.06 -7.27 -0.67
CA LYS A 70 -1.57 -8.51 -1.30
C LYS A 70 -1.26 -8.25 -2.77
N SER A 71 -0.03 -8.55 -3.18
CA SER A 71 0.44 -8.44 -4.57
C SER A 71 0.11 -7.12 -5.26
N SER A 72 0.03 -6.04 -4.49
CA SER A 72 -0.51 -4.74 -4.92
C SER A 72 0.31 -3.56 -4.37
N LEU A 73 1.45 -3.85 -3.75
CA LEU A 73 2.37 -2.85 -3.24
C LEU A 73 3.64 -2.82 -4.08
N ASN A 74 4.03 -1.64 -4.54
CA ASN A 74 5.36 -1.41 -5.11
C ASN A 74 6.23 -0.79 -4.02
N VAL A 75 7.42 -1.36 -3.83
CA VAL A 75 8.37 -0.93 -2.82
C VAL A 75 9.63 -0.49 -3.53
N GLY A 76 9.96 0.80 -3.42
CA GLY A 76 11.17 1.40 -3.94
C GLY A 76 12.17 1.61 -2.81
N ARG A 77 13.46 1.46 -3.06
CA ARG A 77 14.51 1.82 -2.10
C ARG A 77 15.60 2.61 -2.80
N ASP A 78 16.02 3.71 -2.19
CA ASP A 78 17.25 4.42 -2.56
C ASP A 78 18.23 4.46 -1.36
N SER A 79 19.26 5.29 -1.43
CA SER A 79 20.27 5.42 -0.38
C SER A 79 19.76 6.08 0.91
N GLN A 80 18.63 6.79 0.87
CA GLN A 80 18.11 7.59 1.97
C GLN A 80 16.70 7.18 2.41
N TYR A 81 15.86 6.69 1.51
CA TYR A 81 14.44 6.46 1.67
C TYR A 81 13.97 5.09 1.18
N LEU A 82 12.97 4.58 1.88
CA LEU A 82 12.06 3.53 1.44
C LEU A 82 10.79 4.18 0.88
N HIS A 83 10.53 3.99 -0.39
CA HIS A 83 9.33 4.44 -1.07
C HIS A 83 8.27 3.34 -1.10
N LEU A 84 7.03 3.69 -0.78
CA LEU A 84 5.88 2.79 -0.87
C LEU A 84 4.83 3.41 -1.77
N LYS A 85 4.41 2.65 -2.77
CA LYS A 85 3.39 3.06 -3.72
C LYS A 85 2.51 1.87 -4.08
N PRO A 86 1.19 1.93 -3.93
CA PRO A 86 0.36 0.80 -4.34
C PRO A 86 0.20 0.77 -5.86
N PHE A 87 -0.38 -0.31 -6.36
CA PHE A 87 -0.71 -0.48 -7.77
C PHE A 87 -1.60 0.67 -8.27
N ILE A 88 -1.48 1.00 -9.56
CA ILE A 88 -2.04 2.24 -10.14
C ILE A 88 -3.54 2.42 -9.89
N ALA A 89 -4.32 1.34 -9.89
CA ALA A 89 -5.76 1.35 -9.60
C ALA A 89 -6.09 1.82 -8.17
N PHE A 90 -5.15 1.69 -7.22
CA PHE A 90 -5.30 2.13 -5.83
C PHE A 90 -4.59 3.46 -5.56
N SER A 91 -3.79 3.96 -6.51
CA SER A 91 -2.93 5.14 -6.32
C SER A 91 -3.70 6.44 -6.07
N MET A 92 -4.97 6.55 -6.52
CA MET A 92 -5.75 7.79 -6.41
C MET A 92 -5.95 8.25 -4.95
N PHE A 93 -6.16 7.30 -4.02
CA PHE A 93 -6.39 7.59 -2.60
C PHE A 93 -5.20 7.25 -1.70
N HIS A 94 -4.12 6.74 -2.31
CA HIS A 94 -2.93 6.27 -1.61
C HIS A 94 -1.72 7.05 -2.13
N PRO A 95 -1.48 8.27 -1.61
CA PRO A 95 -0.30 9.05 -1.99
C PRO A 95 0.97 8.24 -1.71
N GLN A 96 2.00 8.47 -2.53
CA GLN A 96 3.31 7.86 -2.32
C GLN A 96 3.85 8.24 -0.95
N ILE A 97 4.43 7.26 -0.26
CA ILE A 97 5.04 7.43 1.06
C ILE A 97 6.54 7.28 0.88
N SER A 98 7.33 8.13 1.54
CA SER A 98 8.80 8.06 1.49
C SER A 98 9.37 8.16 2.90
N ILE A 99 9.84 7.02 3.41
CA ILE A 99 10.24 6.83 4.80
C ILE A 99 11.77 6.82 4.85
N PRO A 100 12.43 7.72 5.60
CA PRO A 100 13.87 7.67 5.78
C PRO A 100 14.30 6.31 6.32
N LEU A 101 15.34 5.70 5.75
CA LEU A 101 15.87 4.43 6.24
C LEU A 101 16.34 4.52 7.70
N SER A 102 16.80 5.71 8.13
CA SER A 102 17.17 6.00 9.52
C SER A 102 16.01 5.89 10.51
N ASP A 103 14.77 6.03 10.04
CA ASP A 103 13.57 6.02 10.88
C ASP A 103 12.95 4.62 10.98
N ILE A 104 13.52 3.61 10.31
CA ILE A 104 12.97 2.25 10.23
C ILE A 104 13.62 1.36 11.28
N THR A 105 12.80 0.84 12.20
CA THR A 105 13.23 -0.17 13.16
C THR A 105 12.57 -1.50 12.85
N ARG A 106 13.36 -2.57 12.71
CA ARG A 106 12.85 -3.93 12.44
C ARG A 106 12.62 -4.68 13.75
N HIS A 107 11.40 -5.17 13.95
CA HIS A 107 11.03 -6.06 15.05
C HIS A 107 10.57 -7.44 14.49
N GLY A 108 11.30 -8.51 14.83
CA GLY A 108 10.93 -9.89 14.48
C GLY A 108 12.12 -10.84 14.33
N ASN A 109 11.96 -12.08 14.80
CA ASN A 109 12.98 -13.14 14.75
C ASN A 109 12.77 -14.03 13.52
N GLY A 110 13.68 -13.95 12.55
CA GLY A 110 13.81 -14.95 11.49
C GLY A 110 14.00 -14.38 10.09
N ASP A 111 14.93 -14.99 9.37
CA ASP A 111 15.24 -14.72 7.96
C ASP A 111 14.34 -15.53 6.99
N SER A 112 13.35 -16.24 7.54
CA SER A 112 12.50 -17.15 6.78
C SER A 112 11.47 -16.41 5.94
N PHE A 113 11.22 -16.88 4.73
CA PHE A 113 10.24 -16.31 3.79
C PHE A 113 8.80 -16.37 4.32
N LEU A 114 8.52 -17.29 5.25
CA LEU A 114 7.23 -17.44 5.96
C LEU A 114 7.09 -16.49 7.15
N THR A 115 8.20 -15.91 7.62
CA THR A 115 8.19 -14.99 8.77
C THR A 115 7.94 -13.57 8.28
N MET A 116 6.80 -13.01 8.66
CA MET A 116 6.50 -11.59 8.47
C MET A 116 7.36 -10.75 9.41
N SER A 117 8.17 -9.86 8.86
CA SER A 117 8.94 -8.88 9.64
C SER A 117 8.11 -7.61 9.82
N ARG A 118 8.06 -7.11 11.04
CA ARG A 118 7.42 -5.84 11.36
C ARG A 118 8.45 -4.73 11.28
N LEU A 119 8.14 -3.69 10.53
CA LEU A 119 8.88 -2.44 10.45
C LEU A 119 8.06 -1.39 11.20
N ASP A 120 8.63 -0.86 12.27
CA ASP A 120 8.08 0.25 13.03
C ASP A 120 8.82 1.54 12.60
N PHE A 121 8.10 2.67 12.64
CA PHE A 121 8.60 3.94 12.12
C PHE A 121 8.63 4.99 13.22
N ALA A 122 9.72 5.76 13.31
CA ALA A 122 9.90 6.74 14.38
C ALA A 122 8.79 7.79 14.47
N LYS A 123 8.24 8.26 13.33
CA LYS A 123 7.24 9.34 13.25
C LYS A 123 5.81 8.83 13.03
N SER A 124 5.57 7.51 13.01
CA SER A 124 4.25 6.95 12.80
C SER A 124 4.01 5.69 13.62
N SER A 125 2.87 5.65 14.31
CA SER A 125 2.43 4.48 15.07
C SER A 125 1.87 3.35 14.20
N VAL A 126 1.88 3.49 12.87
CA VAL A 126 1.35 2.50 11.92
C VAL A 126 2.49 1.60 11.46
N PRO A 127 2.60 0.36 11.98
CA PRO A 127 3.64 -0.55 11.55
C PRO A 127 3.40 -1.03 10.11
N LEU A 128 4.48 -1.35 9.41
CA LEU A 128 4.43 -2.06 8.12
C LEU A 128 4.95 -3.48 8.32
N ARG A 129 4.13 -4.48 7.98
CA ARG A 129 4.54 -5.89 7.96
C ARG A 129 4.82 -6.32 6.54
N VAL A 130 5.98 -6.88 6.30
CA VAL A 130 6.39 -7.41 4.99
C VAL A 130 7.02 -8.79 5.15
N SER A 131 7.14 -9.54 4.05
CA SER A 131 7.86 -10.82 4.07
C SER A 131 9.33 -10.64 4.47
N GLY A 132 9.92 -11.62 5.15
CA GLY A 132 11.32 -11.59 5.57
C GLY A 132 12.30 -11.32 4.42
N LYS A 133 12.04 -11.88 3.23
CA LYS A 133 12.83 -11.61 2.01
C LYS A 133 12.80 -10.14 1.61
N LEU A 134 11.63 -9.50 1.70
CA LEU A 134 11.47 -8.09 1.36
C LEU A 134 12.11 -7.20 2.43
N ALA A 135 11.91 -7.50 3.71
CA ALA A 135 12.58 -6.80 4.80
C ALA A 135 14.11 -6.88 4.69
N LYS A 136 14.66 -8.06 4.35
CA LYS A 136 16.10 -8.22 4.16
C LYS A 136 16.64 -7.39 3.00
N TRP A 137 15.90 -7.30 1.89
CA TRP A 137 16.28 -6.43 0.78
C TRP A 137 16.11 -4.94 1.08
N ILE A 138 15.19 -4.57 1.98
CA ILE A 138 15.03 -3.19 2.45
C ILE A 138 16.18 -2.75 3.37
N MET A 139 16.76 -3.69 4.13
CA MET A 139 17.77 -3.39 5.16
C MET A 139 19.20 -3.77 4.80
N GLY A 140 19.40 -4.70 3.87
CA GLY A 140 20.72 -5.15 3.40
C GLY A 140 21.23 -4.25 2.29
#